data_AF-A0A4W3K4Q7-F1
#
_entry.id   AF-A0A4W3K4Q7-F1
#
_cell.length_a   1.000
_cell.length_b   1.000
_cell.length_c   1.000
_cell.angle_alpha   90.00
_cell.angle_beta   90.00
_cell.angle_gamma   90.00
#
_symmetry.space_group_name_H-M   'P 1'
#
loop_
_entity.id
_entity.type
_entity.pdbx_description
1 polymer ?
#
loop_
_entity_poly.entity_id
_entity_poly.type
_entity_poly.pdbx_seq_one_letter_code
_entity_poly.pdbx_strand_id
1 'polypeptide(L)'
;YIQSEVFTAYSFYCILFLLHTLFILFQPITPAVVKKFTSSSHPKPGAIRVFYGKANDPVVPLGLSHGIISEISDNVKTLVNPPIRTWVQQNILNEHERLYSTNQRAPLGKSYDQASRLPKGVDVYKTTFGKKLLREEQVDRKYSWTRCNKYSTFGIQTPHFNDGRNIKKPLNWLQEEQL
;
A
#
# COMPACT_ATOMS: atom_id res chain seq x y z
N TYR A 1 -44.18 -10.51 90.30
CA TYR A 1 -44.35 -11.79 89.59
C TYR A 1 -44.30 -11.58 88.08
N ILE A 2 -45.11 -10.69 87.51
CA ILE A 2 -45.13 -10.41 86.06
C ILE A 2 -43.79 -9.87 85.52
N GLN A 3 -43.10 -8.97 86.25
CA GLN A 3 -41.81 -8.41 85.80
C GLN A 3 -40.64 -9.43 85.80
N SER A 4 -40.63 -10.41 86.71
CA SER A 4 -39.56 -11.42 86.76
C SER A 4 -39.70 -12.47 85.66
N GLU A 5 -40.93 -12.79 85.25
CA GLU A 5 -41.20 -13.71 84.13
C GLU A 5 -40.82 -13.11 82.77
N VAL A 6 -41.07 -11.81 82.58
CA VAL A 6 -40.66 -11.11 81.33
C VAL A 6 -39.14 -11.03 81.22
N PHE A 7 -38.43 -10.77 82.33
CA PHE A 7 -36.96 -10.72 82.35
C PHE A 7 -36.33 -12.09 82.07
N THR A 8 -36.88 -13.16 82.65
CA THR A 8 -36.40 -14.52 82.39
C THR A 8 -36.70 -14.94 80.95
N ALA A 9 -37.90 -14.70 80.43
CA ALA A 9 -38.25 -14.99 79.04
C ALA A 9 -37.32 -14.26 78.05
N TYR A 10 -37.05 -12.96 78.26
CA TYR A 10 -36.13 -12.19 77.42
C TYR A 10 -34.71 -12.76 77.46
N SER A 11 -34.22 -13.13 78.64
CA SER A 11 -32.92 -13.78 78.81
C SER A 11 -32.84 -15.12 78.05
N PHE A 12 -33.88 -15.95 78.11
CA PHE A 12 -33.97 -17.20 77.35
C PHE A 12 -33.95 -16.97 75.84
N TYR A 13 -34.70 -16.00 75.32
CA TYR A 13 -34.69 -15.67 73.90
C TYR A 13 -33.33 -15.11 73.44
N CYS A 14 -32.65 -14.29 74.25
CA CYS A 14 -31.31 -13.82 73.95
C CYS A 14 -30.30 -14.98 73.87
N ILE A 15 -30.35 -15.94 74.79
CA ILE A 15 -29.48 -17.12 74.77
C ILE A 15 -29.78 -17.99 73.55
N LEU A 16 -31.06 -18.24 73.24
CA LEU A 16 -31.47 -18.99 72.04
C LEU A 16 -31.01 -18.31 70.75
N PHE A 17 -31.12 -16.98 70.66
CA PHE A 17 -30.64 -16.22 69.51
C PHE A 17 -29.12 -16.27 69.37
N LEU A 18 -28.38 -16.16 70.48
CA LEU A 18 -26.93 -16.30 70.48
C LEU A 18 -26.49 -17.73 70.12
N LEU A 19 -27.17 -18.76 70.61
CA LEU A 19 -26.91 -20.15 70.23
C LEU A 19 -27.26 -20.43 68.77
N HIS A 20 -28.36 -19.88 68.26
CA HIS A 20 -28.75 -20.01 66.86
C HIS A 20 -27.76 -19.30 65.93
N THR A 21 -27.30 -18.10 66.29
CA THR A 21 -26.26 -17.39 65.51
C THR A 21 -24.91 -18.13 65.57
N LEU A 22 -24.53 -18.67 66.74
CA LEU A 22 -23.33 -19.52 66.88
C LEU A 22 -23.44 -20.81 66.06
N PHE A 23 -24.63 -21.43 66.00
CA PHE A 23 -24.90 -22.61 65.19
C PHE A 23 -24.81 -22.31 63.69
N ILE A 24 -25.31 -21.16 63.23
CA ILE A 24 -25.18 -20.71 61.84
C ILE A 24 -23.72 -20.45 61.45
N LEU A 25 -22.89 -19.97 62.38
CA LEU A 25 -21.46 -19.75 62.16
C LEU A 25 -20.65 -21.06 62.12
N PHE A 26 -21.19 -22.15 62.66
CA PHE A 26 -20.56 -23.46 62.66
C PHE A 26 -20.85 -24.21 61.34
N GLN A 27 -20.10 -23.87 60.29
CA GLN A 27 -20.14 -24.65 59.05
C GLN A 27 -19.29 -25.91 59.21
N PRO A 28 -19.83 -27.12 58.97
CA PRO A 28 -19.03 -28.34 58.99
C PRO A 28 -17.94 -28.27 57.93
N ILE A 29 -16.73 -28.72 58.29
CA ILE A 29 -15.58 -28.75 57.38
C ILE A 29 -15.95 -29.63 56.18
N THR A 30 -16.00 -29.03 54.99
CA THR A 30 -16.30 -29.79 53.78
C THR A 30 -15.13 -30.72 53.45
N PRO A 31 -15.38 -32.01 53.19
CA PRO A 31 -14.33 -32.97 52.87
C PRO A 31 -13.64 -32.58 51.56
N ALA A 32 -12.33 -32.76 51.49
CA ALA A 32 -11.50 -32.31 50.38
C ALA A 32 -11.98 -32.84 49.00
N VAL A 33 -12.48 -34.08 48.98
CA VAL A 33 -13.00 -34.74 47.76
C VAL A 33 -14.22 -34.00 47.18
N VAL A 34 -15.10 -33.49 48.05
CA VAL A 34 -16.36 -32.84 47.64
C VAL A 34 -16.17 -31.34 47.42
N LYS A 35 -15.10 -30.77 48.00
CA LYS A 35 -14.77 -29.34 47.92
C LYS A 35 -14.74 -28.78 46.49
N LYS A 36 -14.36 -29.60 45.50
CA LYS A 36 -14.37 -29.16 44.09
C LYS A 36 -15.78 -28.89 43.54
N PHE A 37 -16.77 -29.69 43.92
CA PHE A 37 -18.16 -29.52 43.45
C PHE A 37 -18.82 -28.32 44.12
N THR A 38 -18.56 -28.13 45.41
CA THR A 38 -19.07 -26.98 46.17
C THR A 38 -18.42 -25.69 45.67
N SER A 39 -17.10 -25.66 45.47
CA SER A 39 -16.39 -24.50 44.92
C SER A 39 -16.81 -24.15 43.49
N SER A 40 -17.22 -25.15 42.70
CA SER A 40 -17.75 -24.96 41.35
C SER A 40 -19.17 -24.36 41.36
N SER A 41 -20.02 -24.74 42.34
CA SER A 41 -21.41 -24.29 42.44
C SER A 41 -21.57 -22.97 43.20
N HIS A 42 -20.78 -22.79 44.27
CA HIS A 42 -20.81 -21.65 45.19
C HIS A 42 -19.37 -21.19 45.48
N PRO A 43 -18.71 -20.48 44.54
CA PRO A 43 -17.37 -19.97 44.73
C PRO A 43 -17.36 -18.90 45.84
N LYS A 44 -16.22 -18.78 46.52
CA LYS A 44 -16.01 -17.69 47.46
C LYS A 44 -15.97 -16.34 46.74
N PRO A 45 -16.34 -15.23 47.39
CA PRO A 45 -16.18 -13.90 46.81
C PRO A 45 -14.74 -13.69 46.31
N GLY A 46 -14.57 -13.22 45.07
CA GLY A 46 -13.27 -13.00 44.44
C GLY A 46 -12.55 -14.26 43.91
N ALA A 47 -13.07 -15.46 44.16
CA ALA A 47 -12.52 -16.69 43.61
C ALA A 47 -13.07 -16.96 42.19
N ILE A 48 -12.20 -17.39 41.28
CA ILE A 48 -12.59 -17.84 39.95
C ILE A 48 -13.39 -19.14 40.09
N ARG A 49 -14.57 -19.18 39.45
CA ARG A 49 -15.36 -20.41 39.34
C ARG A 49 -14.70 -21.35 38.33
N VAL A 50 -14.28 -22.52 38.79
CA VAL A 50 -13.69 -23.58 37.95
C VAL A 50 -14.65 -24.76 37.84
N PHE A 51 -14.75 -25.39 36.67
CA PHE A 51 -15.54 -26.60 36.48
C PHE A 51 -14.95 -27.77 37.30
N TYR A 52 -15.77 -28.54 38.01
CA TYR A 52 -15.31 -29.58 38.94
C TYR A 52 -14.43 -30.67 38.29
N GLY A 53 -14.61 -30.93 36.99
CA GLY A 53 -13.78 -31.87 36.22
C GLY A 53 -12.38 -31.35 35.91
N LYS A 54 -12.16 -30.02 36.02
CA LYS A 54 -10.89 -29.32 35.76
C LYS A 54 -10.22 -28.76 37.03
N ALA A 55 -10.84 -28.94 38.20
CA ALA A 55 -10.37 -28.35 39.45
C ALA A 55 -9.00 -28.88 39.94
N ASN A 56 -8.59 -30.07 39.46
CA ASN A 56 -7.31 -30.68 39.79
C ASN A 56 -6.29 -30.58 38.64
N ASP A 57 -6.68 -29.96 37.52
CA ASP A 57 -5.77 -29.78 36.40
C ASP A 57 -4.75 -28.68 36.75
N PRO A 58 -3.48 -28.82 36.31
CA PRO A 58 -2.53 -27.73 36.46
C PRO A 58 -3.07 -26.48 35.77
N VAL A 59 -2.87 -25.31 36.40
CA VAL A 59 -3.31 -24.03 35.83
C VAL A 59 -2.68 -23.87 34.45
N VAL A 60 -3.51 -23.66 33.43
CA VAL A 60 -3.06 -23.41 32.05
C VAL A 60 -2.05 -22.25 32.07
N PRO A 61 -0.91 -22.35 31.37
CA PRO A 61 0.12 -21.31 31.41
C PRO A 61 -0.47 -19.94 31.08
N LEU A 62 -0.19 -18.93 31.92
CA LEU A 62 -0.64 -17.54 31.73
C LEU A 62 -0.18 -16.89 30.41
N GLY A 63 0.65 -17.57 29.61
CA GLY A 63 1.15 -17.09 28.32
C GLY A 63 0.39 -17.59 27.09
N LEU A 64 -0.65 -18.42 27.25
CA LEU A 64 -1.47 -18.84 26.10
C LEU A 64 -2.48 -17.75 25.75
N SER A 65 -2.17 -16.91 24.77
CA SER A 65 -3.14 -15.99 24.19
C SER A 65 -4.24 -16.78 23.48
N HIS A 66 -5.47 -16.61 23.93
CA HIS A 66 -6.64 -17.13 23.24
C HIS A 66 -6.90 -16.35 21.94
N GLY A 67 -7.46 -17.01 20.93
CA GLY A 67 -7.85 -16.40 19.66
C GLY A 67 -7.05 -16.91 18.46
N ILE A 68 -7.43 -16.44 17.27
CA ILE A 68 -6.72 -16.71 16.02
C ILE A 68 -5.72 -15.57 15.83
N ILE A 69 -4.43 -15.88 15.83
CA ILE A 69 -3.39 -14.93 15.46
C ILE A 69 -3.36 -14.92 13.93
N SER A 70 -3.82 -13.83 13.31
CA SER A 70 -3.66 -13.64 11.87
C SER A 70 -2.20 -13.36 11.55
N GLU A 71 -1.69 -13.97 10.48
CA GLU A 71 -0.39 -13.60 9.95
C GLU A 71 -0.41 -12.15 9.44
N ILE A 72 0.73 -11.46 9.53
CA ILE A 72 0.87 -10.07 9.11
C ILE A 72 0.77 -10.03 7.58
N SER A 73 -0.06 -9.13 7.04
CA SER A 73 -0.19 -8.94 5.59
C SER A 73 1.10 -8.42 4.97
N ASP A 74 1.28 -8.66 3.67
CA ASP A 74 2.38 -8.07 2.90
C ASP A 74 2.45 -6.55 3.08
N ASN A 75 3.67 -6.03 3.07
CA ASN A 75 3.90 -4.61 3.27
C ASN A 75 3.37 -3.81 2.07
N VAL A 76 2.37 -2.96 2.32
CA VAL A 76 1.74 -2.05 1.34
C VAL A 76 2.75 -1.22 0.56
N LYS A 77 3.92 -0.90 1.15
CA LYS A 77 5.00 -0.16 0.47
C LYS A 77 5.45 -0.85 -0.81
N THR A 78 5.55 -2.18 -0.80
CA THR A 78 6.00 -2.95 -1.98
C THR A 78 4.93 -3.00 -3.08
N LEU A 79 3.65 -2.89 -2.70
CA LEU A 79 2.54 -2.83 -3.64
C LEU A 79 2.42 -1.44 -4.27
N VAL A 80 2.52 -0.38 -3.47
CA VAL A 80 2.40 1.01 -3.92
C VAL A 80 3.64 1.45 -4.70
N ASN A 81 4.83 1.05 -4.24
CA ASN A 81 6.10 1.37 -4.87
C ASN A 81 6.88 0.08 -5.12
N PRO A 82 6.61 -0.60 -6.25
CA PRO A 82 7.31 -1.83 -6.57
C PRO A 82 8.83 -1.56 -6.67
N PRO A 83 9.66 -2.54 -6.30
CA PRO A 83 11.10 -2.38 -6.38
C PRO A 83 11.54 -2.10 -7.83
N ILE A 84 12.58 -1.26 -7.97
CA ILE A 84 13.18 -0.95 -9.26
C ILE A 84 13.69 -2.25 -9.89
N ARG A 85 13.30 -2.50 -11.14
CA ARG A 85 13.71 -3.70 -11.89
C ARG A 85 15.16 -3.55 -12.35
N THR A 86 15.93 -4.63 -12.25
CA THR A 86 17.25 -4.68 -12.87
C THR A 86 17.13 -4.73 -14.40
N TRP A 87 18.21 -4.42 -15.11
CA TRP A 87 18.24 -4.47 -16.57
C TRP A 87 17.88 -5.87 -17.11
N VAL A 88 18.37 -6.93 -16.47
CA VAL A 88 18.07 -8.32 -16.83
C VAL A 88 16.59 -8.62 -16.65
N GLN A 89 16.01 -8.26 -15.50
CA GLN A 89 14.59 -8.46 -15.23
C GLN A 89 13.72 -7.71 -16.24
N GLN A 90 14.07 -6.46 -16.56
CA GLN A 90 13.34 -5.67 -17.54
C GLN A 90 13.39 -6.30 -18.93
N ASN A 91 14.54 -6.84 -19.36
CA ASN A 91 14.65 -7.53 -20.65
C ASN A 91 13.81 -8.80 -20.70
N ILE A 92 13.81 -9.62 -19.64
CA ILE A 92 12.98 -10.82 -19.55
C ILE A 92 11.49 -10.44 -19.72
N LEU A 93 11.05 -9.38 -19.03
CA LEU A 93 9.69 -8.88 -19.13
C LEU A 93 9.36 -8.37 -20.55
N ASN A 94 10.26 -7.59 -21.15
CA ASN A 94 10.09 -7.12 -22.52
C ASN A 94 9.94 -8.29 -23.51
N GLU A 95 10.70 -9.38 -23.34
CA GLU A 95 10.56 -10.58 -24.17
C GLU A 95 9.21 -11.28 -23.95
N HIS A 96 8.74 -11.42 -22.71
CA HIS A 96 7.42 -11.98 -22.42
C HIS A 96 6.29 -11.15 -23.02
N GLU A 97 6.43 -9.83 -23.04
CA GLU A 97 5.41 -8.92 -23.55
C GLU A 97 5.53 -8.64 -25.06
N ARG A 98 6.53 -9.22 -25.74
CA ARG A 98 6.75 -9.05 -27.20
C ARG A 98 5.60 -9.59 -28.05
N LEU A 99 4.82 -10.52 -27.51
CA LEU A 99 3.67 -11.12 -28.16
C LEU A 99 2.50 -10.14 -28.32
N TYR A 100 2.42 -9.12 -27.46
CA TYR A 100 1.30 -8.18 -27.50
C TYR A 100 1.40 -7.24 -28.71
N SER A 101 0.28 -7.09 -29.43
CA SER A 101 0.21 -6.22 -30.61
C SER A 101 0.48 -4.74 -30.28
N THR A 102 0.19 -4.30 -29.06
CA THR A 102 0.49 -2.94 -28.58
C THR A 102 1.99 -2.70 -28.53
N ASN A 103 2.74 -3.59 -27.89
CA ASN A 103 4.20 -3.52 -27.81
C ASN A 103 4.86 -3.65 -29.18
N GLN A 104 4.30 -4.47 -30.08
CA GLN A 104 4.79 -4.55 -31.46
C GLN A 104 4.56 -3.22 -32.20
N ARG A 105 3.37 -2.62 -32.11
CA ARG A 105 2.98 -1.42 -32.89
C ARG A 105 3.51 -0.10 -32.34
N ALA A 106 3.72 0.02 -31.04
CA ALA A 106 4.16 1.25 -30.39
C ALA A 106 5.24 1.00 -29.32
N PRO A 107 6.39 0.40 -29.70
CA PRO A 107 7.50 0.21 -28.78
C PRO A 107 8.08 1.57 -28.36
N LEU A 108 8.33 1.75 -27.06
CA LEU A 108 8.85 3.03 -26.57
C LEU A 108 10.25 3.31 -27.15
N GLY A 109 10.42 4.50 -27.75
CA GLY A 109 11.69 4.92 -28.34
C GLY A 109 12.07 4.23 -29.65
N LYS A 110 11.15 3.43 -30.23
CA LYS A 110 11.31 2.79 -31.54
C LYS A 110 10.04 2.98 -32.35
N SER A 111 10.13 2.87 -33.67
CA SER A 111 8.95 2.79 -34.53
C SER A 111 8.49 1.34 -34.68
N TYR A 112 7.25 1.15 -35.11
CA TYR A 112 6.76 -0.15 -35.58
C TYR A 112 7.67 -0.70 -36.68
N ASP A 113 8.05 -1.97 -36.58
CA ASP A 113 8.83 -2.63 -37.62
C ASP A 113 7.95 -3.00 -38.83
N GLN A 114 8.23 -2.36 -39.96
CA GLN A 114 7.57 -2.58 -41.24
C GLN A 114 8.51 -3.21 -42.29
N ALA A 115 9.67 -3.71 -41.90
CA ALA A 115 10.68 -4.23 -42.83
C ALA A 115 10.15 -5.35 -43.73
N SER A 116 9.24 -6.18 -43.21
CA SER A 116 8.57 -7.24 -44.00
C SER A 116 7.71 -6.74 -45.15
N ARG A 117 7.33 -5.46 -45.15
CA ARG A 117 6.52 -4.81 -46.19
C ARG A 117 7.37 -4.14 -47.28
N LEU A 118 8.69 -4.11 -47.12
CA LEU A 118 9.57 -3.52 -48.12
C LEU A 118 9.71 -4.44 -49.35
N PRO A 119 9.91 -3.86 -50.55
CA PRO A 119 10.21 -4.64 -51.74
C PRO A 119 11.48 -5.48 -51.54
N LYS A 120 11.51 -6.71 -52.08
CA LYS A 120 12.69 -7.58 -52.02
C LYS A 120 13.88 -6.88 -52.69
N GLY A 121 15.05 -6.91 -52.03
CA GLY A 121 16.29 -6.34 -52.55
C GLY A 121 16.51 -4.86 -52.25
N VAL A 122 15.63 -4.22 -51.49
CA VAL A 122 15.85 -2.85 -50.99
C VAL A 122 16.67 -2.90 -49.70
N ASP A 123 17.85 -2.25 -49.72
CA ASP A 123 18.65 -2.02 -48.52
C ASP A 123 18.16 -0.76 -47.81
N VAL A 124 17.68 -0.91 -46.56
CA VAL A 124 17.10 0.17 -45.74
C VAL A 124 18.09 1.32 -45.52
N TYR A 125 19.40 1.04 -45.44
CA TYR A 125 20.41 2.04 -45.11
C TYR A 125 21.05 2.67 -46.34
N LYS A 126 21.11 1.93 -47.45
CA LYS A 126 21.76 2.39 -48.69
C LYS A 126 20.78 2.98 -49.70
N THR A 127 19.52 2.56 -49.67
CA THR A 127 18.53 2.99 -50.66
C THR A 127 17.93 4.32 -50.26
N THR A 128 18.02 5.32 -51.14
CA THR A 128 17.28 6.57 -51.00
C THR A 128 15.90 6.42 -51.65
N PHE A 129 14.84 6.61 -50.87
CA PHE A 129 13.48 6.62 -51.40
C PHE A 129 13.16 7.93 -52.13
N GLY A 130 12.36 7.83 -53.19
CA GLY A 130 11.95 8.96 -54.02
C GLY A 130 12.36 8.79 -55.49
N LYS A 131 11.82 9.65 -56.35
CA LYS A 131 12.18 9.64 -57.77
C LYS A 131 13.61 10.17 -57.93
N LYS A 132 14.53 9.33 -58.43
CA LYS A 132 15.88 9.76 -58.75
C LYS A 132 15.81 10.86 -59.81
N LEU A 133 16.22 12.06 -59.44
CA LEU A 133 16.51 13.13 -60.39
C LEU A 133 17.96 12.96 -60.84
N LEU A 134 18.22 13.08 -62.13
CA LEU A 134 19.58 13.23 -62.63
C LEU A 134 20.14 14.49 -61.96
N ARG A 135 21.30 14.37 -61.32
CA ARG A 135 21.85 15.33 -60.35
C ARG A 135 22.14 16.73 -60.90
N GLU A 136 21.90 16.98 -62.17
CA GLU A 136 22.46 18.13 -62.89
C GLU A 136 21.41 19.16 -63.33
N GLU A 137 20.11 18.90 -63.19
CA GLU A 137 19.10 19.90 -63.52
C GLU A 137 18.03 20.05 -62.44
N GLN A 138 17.86 21.30 -62.01
CA GLN A 138 16.66 21.73 -61.30
C GLN A 138 15.45 21.49 -62.20
N VAL A 139 14.56 20.58 -61.79
CA VAL A 139 13.35 20.23 -62.56
C VAL A 139 12.51 21.48 -62.77
N ASP A 140 12.41 21.94 -64.02
CA ASP A 140 11.54 23.04 -64.37
C ASP A 140 10.09 22.60 -64.37
N ARG A 141 9.32 23.08 -63.38
CA ARG A 141 7.90 22.74 -63.20
C ARG A 141 6.97 23.59 -64.07
N LYS A 142 7.53 24.45 -64.95
CA LYS A 142 6.80 25.38 -65.82
C LYS A 142 5.79 26.27 -65.07
N TYR A 143 6.07 26.59 -63.80
CA TYR A 143 5.25 27.54 -63.05
C TYR A 143 5.36 28.94 -63.65
N SER A 144 4.26 29.70 -63.63
CA SER A 144 4.29 31.10 -63.99
C SER A 144 4.93 31.91 -62.86
N TRP A 145 6.18 32.33 -63.06
CA TRP A 145 6.96 33.17 -62.14
C TRP A 145 6.65 34.67 -62.29
N THR A 146 5.55 35.04 -62.93
CA THR A 146 5.16 36.45 -63.13
C THR A 146 4.94 37.20 -61.82
N ARG A 147 4.53 36.50 -60.75
CA ARG A 147 4.28 37.08 -59.41
C ARG A 147 5.50 37.04 -58.48
N CYS A 148 6.49 36.19 -58.73
CA CYS A 148 7.63 36.00 -57.85
C CYS A 148 8.87 35.48 -58.60
N ASN A 149 10.05 35.95 -58.21
CA ASN A 149 11.31 35.50 -58.82
C ASN A 149 11.57 34.01 -58.49
N LYS A 150 12.00 33.22 -59.48
CA LYS A 150 12.40 31.80 -59.35
C LYS A 150 13.47 31.57 -58.29
N TYR A 151 14.32 32.56 -58.06
CA TYR A 151 15.40 32.54 -57.07
C TYR A 151 15.06 33.26 -55.77
N SER A 152 13.81 33.69 -55.59
CA SER A 152 13.37 34.31 -54.35
C SER A 152 13.37 33.30 -53.20
N THR A 153 13.88 33.71 -52.05
CA THR A 153 13.79 32.92 -50.82
C THR A 153 12.36 33.02 -50.27
N PHE A 154 11.63 31.91 -50.31
CA PHE A 154 10.28 31.80 -49.76
C PHE A 154 10.31 31.38 -48.28
N GLY A 155 9.30 31.80 -47.53
CA GLY A 155 9.17 31.51 -46.09
C GLY A 155 9.03 32.79 -45.27
N ILE A 156 8.41 32.69 -44.09
CA ILE A 156 8.42 33.79 -43.12
C ILE A 156 9.86 33.89 -42.60
N GLN A 157 10.49 35.05 -42.75
CA GLN A 157 11.80 35.26 -42.16
C GLN A 157 11.67 35.08 -40.65
N THR A 158 12.31 34.02 -40.12
CA THR A 158 12.53 33.94 -38.69
C THR A 158 13.27 35.21 -38.30
N PRO A 159 12.77 36.03 -37.36
CA PRO A 159 13.40 37.29 -36.95
C PRO A 159 14.70 36.96 -36.19
N HIS A 160 15.72 36.57 -36.94
CA HIS A 160 17.02 36.13 -36.48
C HIS A 160 18.06 36.97 -37.21
N PHE A 161 18.78 37.79 -36.46
CA PHE A 161 19.85 38.62 -36.98
C PHE A 161 21.19 37.99 -36.55
N ASN A 162 22.00 37.56 -37.53
CA ASN A 162 23.33 36.95 -37.28
C ASN A 162 24.39 37.94 -36.78
N ASP A 163 24.06 39.23 -36.76
CA ASP A 163 24.91 40.32 -36.31
C ASP A 163 24.92 40.52 -34.78
N GLY A 164 24.27 39.61 -34.03
CA GLY A 164 24.33 39.58 -32.57
C GLY A 164 23.65 40.76 -31.89
N ARG A 165 22.88 41.60 -32.60
CA ARG A 165 22.26 42.83 -32.05
C ARG A 165 21.35 42.57 -30.84
N ASN A 166 20.78 41.37 -30.72
CA ASN A 166 19.91 40.99 -29.61
C ASN A 166 20.66 40.55 -28.34
N ILE A 167 21.98 40.32 -28.41
CA ILE A 167 22.82 39.90 -27.28
C ILE A 167 23.02 41.05 -26.27
N LYS A 168 22.98 42.32 -26.73
CA LYS A 168 23.19 43.50 -25.87
C LYS A 168 22.06 43.75 -24.86
N LYS A 169 20.84 43.30 -25.13
CA LYS A 169 19.66 43.54 -24.28
C LYS A 169 19.65 42.73 -22.97
N PRO A 170 19.97 41.41 -22.96
CA PRO A 170 20.01 40.64 -21.72
C PRO A 170 21.34 40.73 -20.94
N LEU A 171 22.39 41.34 -21.51
CA LEU A 171 23.72 41.46 -20.88
C LEU A 171 23.88 42.72 -20.01
N ASN A 172 22.79 43.27 -19.50
CA ASN A 172 22.82 44.32 -18.48
C ASN A 172 22.75 43.66 -17.11
N TRP A 173 23.89 43.18 -16.62
CA TRP A 173 24.02 42.70 -15.24
C TRP A 173 24.16 43.91 -14.30
N LEU A 174 23.20 44.05 -13.39
CA LEU A 174 23.17 44.90 -12.18
C LEU A 174 24.37 45.85 -11.96
N GLN A 175 24.32 47.06 -12.54
CA GLN A 175 24.98 48.33 -12.14
C GLN A 175 24.72 49.31 -13.31
N GLU A 176 24.23 50.54 -13.18
CA GLU A 176 24.24 51.52 -12.10
C GLU A 176 22.84 52.13 -11.94
N GLU A 177 22.19 51.89 -10.80
CA GLU A 177 21.33 52.92 -10.21
C GLU A 177 22.24 53.82 -9.38
N GLN A 178 22.01 55.14 -9.46
CA GLN A 178 22.63 56.23 -8.69
C GLN A 178 23.93 56.82 -9.28
N LEU A 179 23.79 57.78 -10.21
CA LEU A 179 24.28 59.17 -10.09
C LEU A 179 23.66 60.08 -11.16
#